data_AF-A0A7J5L184-F1
#
_entry.id   AF-A0A7J5L184-F1
#
_cell.length_a   1.000
_cell.length_b   1.000
_cell.length_c   1.000
_cell.angle_alpha   90.00
_cell.angle_beta   90.00
_cell.angle_gamma   90.00
#
_symmetry.space_group_name_H-M   'P 1'
#
loop_
_entity.id
_entity.type
_entity.pdbx_description
1 polymer ?
#
loop_
_entity_poly.entity_id
_entity_poly.type
_entity_poly.pdbx_seq_one_letter_code
_entity_poly.pdbx_strand_id
1 'polypeptide(L)'
;MKKQTWKMHFLHGVPCKWDGDAYNEERENYVFEADLYIAGYERGRSSAVLILVPYEDKDKGWREQKVRYQVFMSDTEDIIKKMVKGRIKGSFTWVKKGANYGIQLA
;
A
#
# COMPACT_ATOMS: atom_id res chain seq x y z
N MET A 1 -22.56 8.57 -3.38
CA MET A 1 -21.46 7.98 -4.19
C MET A 1 -21.51 6.47 -4.03
N LYS A 2 -21.60 5.67 -5.12
CA LYS A 2 -21.49 4.21 -5.02
C LYS A 2 -20.08 3.88 -4.53
N LYS A 3 -19.93 3.19 -3.40
CA LYS A 3 -18.63 2.66 -2.95
C LYS A 3 -18.08 1.79 -4.08
N GLN A 4 -16.98 2.23 -4.67
CA GLN A 4 -16.35 1.51 -5.77
C GLN A 4 -15.67 0.27 -5.16
N THR A 5 -16.31 -0.89 -5.29
CA THR A 5 -15.81 -2.18 -4.81
C THR A 5 -14.86 -2.75 -5.84
N TRP A 6 -13.60 -2.29 -5.82
CA TRP A 6 -12.52 -2.91 -6.59
C TRP A 6 -12.16 -4.27 -5.97
N LYS A 7 -11.90 -5.29 -6.79
CA LYS A 7 -11.32 -6.56 -6.30
C LYS A 7 -9.81 -6.48 -6.39
N MET A 8 -9.12 -6.60 -5.26
CA MET A 8 -7.66 -6.56 -5.18
C MET A 8 -7.02 -7.85 -5.66
N HIS A 9 -5.98 -7.73 -6.47
CA HIS A 9 -5.20 -8.85 -7.00
C HIS A 9 -4.12 -9.27 -6.01
N PHE A 10 -3.96 -10.58 -5.84
CA PHE A 10 -2.91 -11.18 -5.02
C PHE A 10 -2.21 -12.30 -5.79
N LEU A 11 -0.91 -12.46 -5.52
CA LEU A 11 -0.11 -13.60 -5.94
C LEU A 11 0.42 -14.30 -4.69
N HIS A 12 -0.03 -15.53 -4.44
CA HIS A 12 0.33 -16.31 -3.25
C HIS A 12 0.11 -15.54 -1.94
N GLY A 13 -1.04 -14.85 -1.82
CA GLY A 13 -1.36 -14.02 -0.66
C GLY A 13 -0.64 -12.66 -0.55
N VAL A 14 0.23 -12.31 -1.51
CA VAL A 14 0.90 -11.00 -1.55
C VAL A 14 0.16 -10.03 -2.48
N PRO A 15 -0.13 -8.78 -2.07
CA PRO A 15 -0.80 -7.81 -2.94
C PRO A 15 0.00 -7.44 -4.19
N CYS A 16 -0.62 -7.47 -5.36
CA CYS A 16 0.01 -7.18 -6.66
C CYS A 16 -0.41 -5.83 -7.26
N LYS A 17 0.34 -5.36 -8.27
CA LYS A 17 -0.11 -4.27 -9.14
C LYS A 17 -1.40 -4.63 -9.85
N TRP A 18 -2.23 -3.59 -10.04
CA TRP A 18 -3.51 -3.74 -10.73
C TRP A 18 -3.31 -4.15 -12.19
N ASP A 19 -2.32 -3.55 -12.86
CA ASP A 19 -2.01 -3.79 -14.26
C ASP A 19 -0.57 -4.27 -14.41
N GLY A 20 -0.36 -5.33 -15.21
CA GLY A 20 0.95 -5.89 -15.54
C GLY A 20 1.52 -6.97 -14.62
N ASP A 21 1.00 -7.15 -13.40
CA ASP A 21 1.45 -8.24 -12.50
C ASP A 21 0.59 -9.49 -12.68
N ALA A 22 1.22 -10.67 -12.61
CA ALA A 22 0.50 -11.94 -12.51
C ALA A 22 -0.21 -12.04 -11.15
N TYR A 23 -1.41 -12.61 -11.14
CA TYR A 23 -2.18 -12.85 -9.93
C TYR A 23 -2.90 -14.20 -10.02
N ASN A 24 -3.14 -14.82 -8.86
CA ASN A 24 -3.89 -16.08 -8.74
C ASN A 24 -5.10 -15.96 -7.80
N GLU A 25 -5.27 -14.81 -7.16
CA GLU A 25 -6.32 -14.55 -6.18
C GLU A 25 -6.90 -13.14 -6.38
N GLU A 26 -8.23 -13.01 -6.28
CA GLU A 26 -8.94 -11.73 -6.22
C GLU A 26 -9.72 -11.65 -4.92
N ARG A 27 -9.60 -10.55 -4.17
CA ARG A 27 -10.34 -10.32 -2.92
C ARG A 27 -11.13 -9.02 -3.00
N GLU A 28 -12.35 -8.98 -2.48
CA GLU A 28 -13.09 -7.71 -2.41
C GLU A 28 -12.29 -6.67 -1.62
N ASN A 29 -12.38 -5.38 -1.99
CA ASN A 29 -11.71 -4.33 -1.23
C ASN A 29 -12.14 -4.39 0.25
N TYR A 30 -11.18 -4.64 1.12
CA TYR A 30 -11.39 -4.83 2.54
C TYR A 30 -10.57 -3.81 3.33
N VAL A 31 -11.07 -3.50 4.53
CA VAL A 31 -10.30 -2.80 5.54
C VAL A 31 -9.46 -3.83 6.27
N PHE A 32 -8.18 -3.54 6.49
CA PHE A 32 -7.26 -4.42 7.20
C PHE A 32 -6.44 -3.64 8.22
N GLU A 33 -6.13 -4.29 9.34
CA GLU A 33 -5.21 -3.72 10.32
C GLU A 33 -3.78 -4.01 9.93
N ALA A 34 -2.92 -3.01 10.04
CA ALA A 34 -1.48 -3.19 9.83
C ALA A 34 -0.67 -2.27 10.73
N ASP A 35 0.59 -2.67 10.94
CA ASP A 35 1.61 -1.91 11.63
C ASP A 35 2.76 -1.70 10.66
N LEU A 36 2.90 -0.47 10.17
CA LEU A 36 3.72 -0.15 9.01
C LEU A 36 4.80 0.88 9.35
N TYR A 37 5.90 0.82 8.61
CA TYR A 37 7.02 1.74 8.70
C TYR A 37 7.34 2.35 7.35
N ILE A 38 7.74 3.62 7.35
CA ILE A 38 8.19 4.32 6.14
C ILE A 38 9.54 3.78 5.66
N ALA A 39 9.54 3.11 4.51
CA ALA A 39 10.74 2.49 3.95
C ALA A 39 11.43 3.36 2.88
N GLY A 40 10.68 4.30 2.29
CA GLY A 40 11.20 5.21 1.28
C GLY A 40 10.11 5.74 0.35
N TYR A 41 10.50 6.19 -0.83
CA TYR A 41 9.59 6.61 -1.89
C TYR A 41 10.06 6.02 -3.23
N GLU A 42 9.11 5.80 -4.14
CA GLU A 42 9.39 5.36 -5.50
C GLU A 42 8.79 6.35 -6.50
N ARG A 43 9.50 6.60 -7.60
CA ARG A 43 9.02 7.43 -8.70
C ARG A 43 9.03 6.60 -9.99
N GLY A 44 7.83 6.33 -10.50
CA GLY A 44 7.64 5.78 -11.84
C GLY A 44 7.66 6.87 -12.92
N ARG A 45 7.37 6.48 -14.16
CA ARG A 45 7.35 7.38 -15.32
C ARG A 45 6.33 8.53 -15.17
N SER A 46 5.17 8.23 -14.59
CA SER A 46 4.04 9.17 -14.48
C SER A 46 3.44 9.24 -13.07
N SER A 47 4.11 8.70 -12.05
CA SER A 47 3.59 8.72 -10.67
C SER A 47 4.73 8.65 -9.65
N ALA A 48 4.48 9.17 -8.45
CA ALA A 48 5.31 8.97 -7.28
C ALA A 48 4.44 8.37 -6.16
N VAL A 49 5.04 7.53 -5.33
CA VAL A 49 4.39 6.87 -4.19
C VAL A 49 5.33 6.83 -3.01
N LEU A 50 4.76 6.88 -1.81
CA LEU A 50 5.46 6.53 -0.59
C LEU A 50 5.38 5.01 -0.37
N ILE A 51 6.50 4.40 0.04
CA ILE A 51 6.58 2.96 0.30
C ILE A 51 6.54 2.72 1.80
N LEU A 52 5.57 1.91 2.23
CA LEU A 52 5.47 1.41 3.59
C LEU A 52 5.73 -0.10 3.61
N VAL A 53 6.32 -0.57 4.70
CA VAL A 53 6.65 -1.99 4.93
C VAL A 53 6.13 -2.40 6.30
N PRO A 54 5.88 -3.69 6.57
CA PRO A 54 5.59 -4.16 7.92
C PRO A 54 6.66 -3.68 8.92
N TYR A 55 6.25 -3.17 10.08
CA TYR A 55 7.17 -2.63 11.09
C TYR A 55 8.16 -3.69 11.60
N GLU A 56 7.74 -4.96 11.64
CA GLU A 56 8.60 -6.11 11.97
C GLU A 56 9.80 -6.23 11.04
N ASP A 57 9.67 -5.75 9.80
CA ASP A 57 10.69 -5.82 8.78
C ASP A 57 11.45 -4.49 8.57
N LYS A 58 11.26 -3.48 9.42
CA LYS A 58 11.81 -2.11 9.22
C LYS A 58 13.32 -2.02 8.95
N ASP A 59 14.07 -3.00 9.45
CA ASP A 59 15.55 -3.04 9.36
C ASP A 59 16.03 -3.71 8.06
N LYS A 60 15.13 -4.34 7.28
CA LYS A 60 15.43 -4.88 5.97
C LYS A 60 15.39 -3.78 4.91
N GLY A 61 16.30 -3.84 3.94
CA GLY A 61 16.24 -2.93 2.80
C GLY A 61 14.90 -3.05 2.08
N TRP A 62 14.30 -1.93 1.68
CA TRP A 62 12.94 -1.91 1.10
C TRP A 62 12.78 -2.81 -0.14
N ARG A 63 13.87 -3.11 -0.85
CA ARG A 63 13.90 -4.03 -2.01
C ARG A 63 13.86 -5.51 -1.62
N GLU A 64 14.31 -5.85 -0.43
CA GLU A 64 14.35 -7.21 0.12
C GLU A 64 13.02 -7.60 0.78
N GLN A 65 12.11 -6.64 0.89
CA GLN A 65 10.79 -6.81 1.50
C GLN A 65 9.86 -7.63 0.60
N LYS A 66 9.30 -8.69 1.18
CA LYS A 66 8.27 -9.54 0.54
C LYS A 66 6.97 -8.77 0.32
N VAL A 67 6.58 -7.94 1.29
CA VAL A 67 5.34 -7.17 1.25
C VAL A 67 5.69 -5.68 1.29
N ARG A 68 5.14 -4.94 0.33
CA ARG A 68 5.28 -3.50 0.22
C ARG A 68 3.93 -2.89 -0.04
N TYR A 69 3.64 -1.82 0.68
CA TYR A 69 2.44 -1.03 0.50
C TYR A 69 2.80 0.31 -0.11
N GLN A 70 2.01 0.75 -1.07
CA GLN A 70 2.19 2.03 -1.73
C GLN A 70 1.14 3.00 -1.22
N VAL A 71 1.53 4.23 -0.91
CA VAL A 71 0.61 5.33 -0.62
C VAL A 71 0.80 6.36 -1.73
N PHE A 72 -0.29 6.76 -2.38
CA PHE A 72 -0.21 7.83 -3.38
C PHE A 72 0.16 9.14 -2.69
N MET A 73 0.99 9.98 -3.34
CA MET A 73 1.43 11.25 -2.75
C MET A 73 0.27 12.13 -2.27
N SER A 74 -0.87 12.11 -2.95
CA SER A 74 -2.09 12.84 -2.53
C SER A 74 -2.66 12.40 -1.19
N ASP A 75 -2.39 11.17 -0.75
CA ASP A 75 -2.89 10.60 0.50
C ASP A 75 -1.80 10.54 1.59
N THR A 76 -0.57 10.95 1.27
CA THR A 76 0.58 10.85 2.22
C THR A 76 0.47 11.79 3.41
N GLU A 77 -0.20 12.93 3.26
CA GLU A 77 -0.34 13.91 4.33
C GLU A 77 -1.03 13.32 5.56
N ASP A 78 -2.13 12.58 5.35
CA ASP A 78 -2.89 11.94 6.42
C ASP A 78 -2.10 10.83 7.12
N ILE A 79 -1.28 10.11 6.36
CA ILE A 79 -0.39 9.07 6.88
C ILE A 79 0.71 9.71 7.74
N ILE A 80 1.44 10.68 7.19
CA ILE A 80 2.61 11.27 7.85
C ILE A 80 2.20 12.00 9.14
N LYS A 81 1.05 12.69 9.15
CA LYS A 81 0.54 13.38 10.35
C LYS A 81 0.25 12.43 11.52
N LYS A 82 -0.10 11.17 11.25
CA LYS A 82 -0.41 10.16 12.28
C LYS A 82 0.78 9.24 12.59
N MET A 83 1.89 9.37 11.87
CA MET A 83 3.09 8.59 12.12
C MET A 83 3.80 9.05 13.40
N VAL A 84 4.33 8.09 14.14
CA VAL A 84 5.22 8.32 15.27
C VAL A 84 6.56 7.68 14.94
N LYS A 85 7.61 8.50 14.78
CA LYS A 85 8.96 8.04 14.41
C LYS A 85 8.95 7.15 13.14
N GLY A 86 8.17 7.54 12.13
CA GLY A 86 8.06 6.80 10.86
C GLY A 86 7.20 5.53 10.91
N ARG A 87 6.65 5.16 12.08
CA ARG A 87 5.73 4.03 12.27
C ARG A 87 4.28 4.51 12.32
N ILE A 88 3.37 3.73 11.73
CA ILE A 88 1.94 3.93 11.83
C ILE A 88 1.23 2.58 12.01
N LYS A 89 0.42 2.48 13.06
CA LYS A 89 -0.46 1.34 13.30
C LYS A 89 -1.91 1.79 13.14
N GLY A 90 -2.70 1.05 12.38
CA GLY A 90 -4.10 1.39 12.18
C GLY A 90 -4.77 0.54 11.13
N SER A 91 -5.97 0.95 10.78
CA SER A 91 -6.78 0.32 9.73
C SER A 91 -6.54 1.02 8.40
N PHE A 92 -6.30 0.22 7.38
CA PHE A 92 -6.03 0.67 6.02
C PHE A 92 -7.05 0.08 5.06
N THR A 93 -7.35 0.81 4.01
CA THR A 93 -8.17 0.32 2.89
C THR A 93 -7.40 0.49 1.59
N TRP A 94 -7.64 -0.43 0.66
CA TRP A 94 -7.04 -0.35 -0.65
C TRP A 94 -7.73 0.69 -1.51
N VAL A 95 -6.95 1.40 -2.32
CA VAL A 95 -7.43 2.41 -3.26
C VAL A 95 -6.81 2.20 -4.63
N LYS A 96 -7.58 2.50 -5.67
CA LYS A 96 -7.12 2.49 -7.06
C LYS A 96 -7.12 3.92 -7.59
N LYS A 97 -5.99 4.35 -8.16
CA LYS A 97 -5.88 5.63 -8.89
C LYS A 97 -5.24 5.37 -10.25
N GLY A 98 -5.98 5.63 -11.32
CA GLY A 98 -5.56 5.28 -12.67
C GLY A 98 -5.34 3.76 -12.81
N ALA A 99 -4.18 3.38 -13.33
CA ALA A 99 -3.74 1.99 -13.47
C ALA A 99 -2.99 1.46 -12.23
N ASN A 100 -2.80 2.28 -11.19
CA ASN A 100 -2.07 1.91 -9.98
C ASN A 100 -3.03 1.63 -8.81
N TYR A 101 -2.49 0.94 -7.81
CA TYR A 101 -3.11 0.68 -6.52
C TYR A 101 -2.26 1.26 -5.39
N GLY A 102 -2.88 1.48 -4.25
CA GLY A 102 -2.23 1.90 -3.03
C GLY A 102 -3.12 1.65 -1.82
N ILE A 103 -2.69 2.12 -0.66
CA ILE A 103 -3.44 2.09 0.58
C ILE A 103 -3.61 3.52 1.12
N GLN A 104 -4.71 3.72 1.84
CA GLN A 104 -4.97 4.91 2.63
C GLN A 104 -5.48 4.49 4.01
N LEU A 105 -5.44 5.42 4.96
CA LEU A 105 -6.10 5.20 6.25
C LEU A 105 -7.60 5.09 6.05
N ALA A 106 -8.20 4.08 6.69
CA ALA A 106 -9.64 3.85 6.67
C ALA A 106 -10.41 4.84 7.54
#